data_AF-A0A2V5QCZ9-F1
#
_entry.id   AF-A0A2V5QCZ9-F1
#
_cell.length_a   1.000
_cell.length_b   1.000
_cell.length_c   1.000
_cell.angle_alpha   90.00
_cell.angle_beta   90.00
_cell.angle_gamma   90.00
#
_symmetry.space_group_name_H-M   'P 1'
#
loop_
_entity.id
_entity.type
_entity.pdbx_description
1 polymer ?
#
loop_
_entity_poly.entity_id
_entity_poly.type
_entity_poly.pdbx_seq_one_letter_code
_entity_poly.pdbx_strand_id
1 'polypeptide(L)'
;MLAKKKFRPVIRENPQSQTAIRGRGASWSPANRFERLHVDLTNPDAVDAGCETEETPRPRTQYFRDGTKSIITRNTSPDVGFETSLNPYRGCEHGCIYCYARPTHEYLGFSAGLDFESKIIVKPNAPELLRAELESPRWHPQTLVLSGVTDPYQPIERKLCITRGCLEVLAKFRNPVAIITKNRLVTRDIDLLCELAQHNAVAVNVSVTSLDSDLQR
;
A
#
# COMPACT_ATOMS: atom_id res chain seq x y z
N MET A 1 3.11 -44.44 -26.99
CA MET A 1 2.47 -44.11 -25.70
C MET A 1 2.22 -42.60 -25.65
N LEU A 2 0.98 -42.15 -25.85
CA LEU A 2 0.64 -40.72 -25.84
C LEU A 2 0.55 -40.22 -24.39
N ALA A 3 1.34 -39.20 -24.06
CA ALA A 3 1.31 -38.54 -22.75
C ALA A 3 -0.08 -37.95 -22.50
N LYS A 4 -0.74 -38.39 -21.41
CA LYS A 4 -1.99 -37.80 -20.92
C LYS A 4 -1.74 -36.33 -20.58
N LYS A 5 -2.17 -35.40 -21.45
CA LYS A 5 -2.27 -33.98 -21.10
C LYS A 5 -3.18 -33.86 -19.89
N LYS A 6 -2.62 -33.53 -18.73
CA LYS A 6 -3.37 -33.13 -17.54
C LYS A 6 -4.00 -31.77 -17.82
N PHE A 7 -5.18 -31.74 -18.43
CA PHE A 7 -6.01 -30.54 -18.43
C PHE A 7 -6.47 -30.29 -17.00
N ARG A 8 -6.03 -29.19 -16.39
CA ARG A 8 -6.69 -28.67 -15.18
C ARG A 8 -8.08 -28.21 -15.62
N PRO A 9 -9.16 -28.64 -14.93
CA PRO A 9 -10.48 -28.13 -15.25
C PRO A 9 -10.45 -26.62 -15.09
N VAL A 10 -10.95 -25.91 -16.10
CA VAL A 10 -11.30 -24.50 -15.93
C VAL A 10 -12.42 -24.51 -14.89
N ILE A 11 -12.09 -24.13 -13.66
CA ILE A 11 -13.10 -23.87 -12.64
C ILE A 11 -13.92 -22.72 -13.22
N ARG A 12 -15.15 -23.00 -13.62
CA ARG A 12 -16.13 -21.95 -13.95
C ARG A 12 -16.51 -21.34 -12.61
N GLU A 13 -15.71 -20.37 -12.16
CA GLU A 13 -16.10 -19.50 -11.07
C GLU A 13 -17.37 -18.77 -11.52
N ASN A 14 -18.42 -18.82 -10.70
CA ASN A 14 -19.54 -17.92 -10.91
C ASN A 14 -18.98 -16.48 -10.91
N PRO A 15 -19.41 -15.61 -11.85
CA PRO A 15 -19.05 -14.22 -11.78
C PRO A 15 -19.47 -13.70 -10.39
N GLN A 16 -18.52 -13.06 -9.69
CA GLN A 16 -18.78 -12.48 -8.37
C GLN A 16 -19.98 -11.54 -8.46
N SER A 17 -20.76 -11.51 -7.38
CA SER A 17 -21.89 -10.59 -7.25
C SER A 17 -21.43 -9.17 -7.55
N GLN A 18 -22.13 -8.51 -8.47
CA GLN A 18 -21.78 -7.17 -8.96
C GLN A 18 -22.41 -6.05 -8.11
N THR A 19 -22.98 -6.38 -6.95
CA THR A 19 -23.57 -5.36 -6.07
C THR A 19 -22.49 -4.35 -5.69
N ALA A 20 -22.64 -3.13 -6.18
CA ALA A 20 -21.64 -2.09 -6.02
C ALA A 20 -21.47 -1.75 -4.54
N ILE A 21 -20.27 -1.98 -4.01
CA ILE A 21 -19.93 -1.63 -2.63
C ILE A 21 -19.40 -0.20 -2.60
N ARG A 22 -19.82 0.61 -1.64
CA ARG A 22 -19.39 2.01 -1.53
C ARG A 22 -18.03 2.12 -0.82
N GLY A 23 -16.94 1.88 -1.55
CA GLY A 23 -15.56 2.17 -1.10
C GLY A 23 -15.16 3.64 -1.23
N ARG A 24 -13.87 3.92 -1.00
CA ARG A 24 -13.23 5.20 -1.33
C ARG A 24 -12.95 5.32 -2.82
N GLY A 25 -12.49 4.24 -3.45
CA GLY A 25 -12.39 4.18 -4.91
C GLY A 25 -12.71 2.82 -5.51
N ALA A 26 -12.49 1.72 -4.80
CA ALA A 26 -13.01 0.42 -5.25
C ALA A 26 -14.52 0.32 -5.05
N SER A 27 -15.25 0.03 -6.12
CA SER A 27 -16.68 -0.28 -6.08
C SER A 27 -16.98 -1.78 -5.96
N TRP A 28 -15.94 -2.61 -5.87
CA TRP A 28 -16.01 -4.07 -5.86
C TRP A 28 -14.86 -4.67 -5.05
N SER A 29 -15.02 -5.91 -4.60
CA SER A 29 -14.03 -6.63 -3.79
C SER A 29 -13.76 -8.02 -4.39
N PRO A 30 -12.89 -8.12 -5.41
CA PRO A 30 -12.67 -9.38 -6.08
C PRO A 30 -12.07 -10.44 -5.15
N ALA A 31 -12.41 -11.70 -5.42
CA ALA A 31 -11.74 -12.84 -4.82
C ALA A 31 -10.22 -12.75 -5.03
N ASN A 32 -9.50 -13.13 -3.98
CA ASN A 32 -8.05 -13.23 -4.03
C ASN A 32 -7.66 -14.44 -4.88
N ARG A 33 -6.83 -14.23 -5.91
CA ARG A 33 -6.39 -15.28 -6.85
C ARG A 33 -5.60 -16.43 -6.22
N PHE A 34 -5.05 -16.24 -5.02
CA PHE A 34 -4.22 -17.21 -4.32
C PHE A 34 -4.99 -18.00 -3.25
N GLU A 35 -6.17 -17.52 -2.86
CA GLU A 35 -7.00 -18.17 -1.85
C GLU A 35 -7.89 -19.24 -2.49
N ARG A 36 -8.10 -20.35 -1.77
CA ARG A 36 -8.97 -21.45 -2.24
C ARG A 36 -10.44 -21.20 -1.98
N LEU A 37 -10.74 -20.39 -0.98
CA LEU A 37 -12.09 -20.08 -0.51
C LEU A 37 -12.27 -18.57 -0.56
N HIS A 38 -13.36 -18.14 -1.18
CA HIS A 38 -13.80 -16.77 -1.18
C HIS A 38 -15.23 -16.72 -0.67
N VAL A 39 -15.48 -15.85 0.30
CA VAL A 39 -16.81 -15.61 0.83
C VAL A 39 -17.36 -14.37 0.14
N ASP A 40 -18.34 -14.57 -0.75
CA ASP A 40 -19.09 -13.48 -1.37
C ASP A 40 -20.23 -13.08 -0.43
N LEU A 41 -20.01 -12.01 0.35
CA LEU A 41 -21.02 -11.45 1.26
C LEU A 41 -22.17 -10.76 0.53
N THR A 42 -22.04 -10.56 -0.79
CA THR A 42 -23.04 -9.96 -1.67
C THR A 42 -23.81 -11.00 -2.49
N ASN A 43 -23.60 -12.30 -2.23
CA ASN A 43 -24.37 -13.36 -2.86
C ASN A 43 -25.81 -13.37 -2.30
N PRO A 44 -26.85 -13.21 -3.14
CA PRO A 44 -28.25 -13.26 -2.69
C PRO A 44 -28.65 -14.61 -2.08
N ASP A 45 -27.92 -15.69 -2.36
CA ASP A 45 -28.12 -17.01 -1.75
C ASP A 45 -27.44 -17.13 -0.36
N ALA A 46 -26.75 -16.10 0.12
CA ALA A 46 -26.21 -16.07 1.47
C ALA A 46 -27.36 -15.97 2.48
N VAL A 47 -27.64 -17.09 3.16
CA VAL A 47 -28.83 -17.34 4.01
C VAL A 47 -28.88 -16.49 5.31
N ASP A 48 -28.04 -15.46 5.44
CA ASP A 48 -27.91 -14.62 6.64
C ASP A 48 -27.96 -13.12 6.30
N ALA A 49 -28.74 -12.77 5.28
CA ALA A 49 -29.04 -11.38 4.94
C ALA A 49 -29.94 -10.77 6.03
N GLY A 50 -29.31 -10.28 7.11
CA GLY A 50 -29.93 -9.34 8.01
C GLY A 50 -30.51 -8.16 7.21
N CYS A 51 -31.82 -7.99 7.31
CA CYS A 51 -32.67 -6.86 6.93
C CYS A 51 -32.11 -5.90 5.85
N GLU A 52 -32.74 -5.90 4.68
CA GLU A 52 -32.50 -5.05 3.50
C GLU A 52 -32.74 -3.54 3.71
N THR A 53 -32.58 -3.02 4.92
CA THR A 53 -32.84 -1.61 5.24
C THR A 53 -31.72 -1.06 6.10
N GLU A 54 -30.63 -0.64 5.47
CA GLU A 54 -29.79 0.50 5.87
C GLU A 54 -28.66 0.65 4.83
N GLU A 55 -28.40 1.87 4.36
CA GLU A 55 -27.26 2.17 3.49
C GLU A 55 -25.99 1.57 4.10
N THR A 56 -25.35 0.60 3.43
CA THR A 56 -24.18 -0.08 3.99
C THR A 56 -23.11 0.97 4.28
N PRO A 57 -22.74 1.21 5.55
CA PRO A 57 -21.83 2.29 5.88
C PRO A 57 -20.47 2.04 5.25
N ARG A 58 -19.80 3.11 4.82
CA ARG A 58 -18.45 3.02 4.23
C ARG A 58 -17.55 2.16 5.12
N PRO A 59 -16.85 1.15 4.58
CA PRO A 59 -16.03 0.27 5.39
C PRO A 59 -14.98 1.08 6.15
N ARG A 60 -14.97 0.93 7.48
CA ARG A 60 -14.00 1.60 8.34
C ARG A 60 -12.61 1.01 8.09
N THR A 61 -11.59 1.88 8.07
CA THR A 61 -10.21 1.39 7.97
C THR A 61 -9.81 0.66 9.25
N GLN A 62 -9.24 -0.53 9.06
CA GLN A 62 -8.64 -1.37 10.07
C GLN A 62 -7.12 -1.34 9.88
N TYR A 63 -6.39 -1.33 10.99
CA TYR A 63 -4.94 -1.30 11.02
C TYR A 63 -4.40 -2.58 11.63
N PHE A 64 -3.50 -3.26 10.92
CA PHE A 64 -2.88 -4.50 11.37
C PHE A 64 -1.38 -4.29 11.55
N ARG A 65 -0.82 -4.85 12.61
CA ARG A 65 0.62 -4.77 12.85
C ARG A 65 1.36 -5.74 11.92
N ASP A 66 2.35 -5.21 11.21
CA ASP A 66 3.32 -5.98 10.44
C ASP A 66 4.43 -6.49 11.38
N GLY A 67 4.70 -7.80 11.32
CA GLY A 67 5.77 -8.47 12.07
C GLY A 67 7.10 -8.57 11.32
N THR A 68 7.19 -8.04 10.10
CA THR A 68 8.38 -8.13 9.23
C THR A 68 9.63 -7.60 9.92
N LYS A 69 10.77 -8.27 9.70
CA LYS A 69 12.06 -7.99 10.35
C LYS A 69 13.06 -7.22 9.46
N SER A 70 12.64 -6.80 8.29
CA SER A 70 13.39 -5.97 7.35
C SER A 70 12.48 -4.86 6.81
N ILE A 71 13.08 -3.77 6.34
CA ILE A 71 12.31 -2.61 5.87
C ILE A 71 12.66 -2.18 4.44
N ILE A 72 13.92 -2.33 4.02
CA ILE A 72 14.36 -2.00 2.66
C ILE A 72 14.03 -3.17 1.73
N THR A 73 13.30 -2.88 0.66
CA THR A 73 12.98 -3.85 -0.40
C THR A 73 13.74 -3.48 -1.67
N ARG A 74 14.27 -4.48 -2.37
CA ARG A 74 15.02 -4.31 -3.63
C ARG A 74 14.20 -4.84 -4.81
N ASN A 75 14.36 -4.22 -5.97
CA ASN A 75 13.80 -4.71 -7.23
C ASN A 75 14.86 -4.61 -8.35
N THR A 76 14.73 -5.47 -9.35
CA THR A 76 15.66 -5.55 -10.49
C THR A 76 14.92 -5.32 -11.82
N SER A 77 13.78 -4.63 -11.79
CA SER A 77 13.00 -4.40 -13.00
C SER A 77 13.72 -3.36 -13.86
N PRO A 78 13.94 -3.63 -15.17
CA PRO A 78 14.52 -2.64 -16.07
C PRO A 78 13.58 -1.43 -16.31
N ASP A 79 12.30 -1.59 -16.00
CA ASP A 79 11.27 -0.56 -16.21
C ASP A 79 11.14 0.42 -15.05
N VAL A 80 11.75 0.11 -13.90
CA VAL A 80 11.65 0.91 -12.67
C VAL A 80 12.99 1.58 -12.40
N GLY A 81 13.02 2.91 -12.48
CA GLY A 81 14.24 3.73 -12.38
C GLY A 81 14.90 3.81 -10.98
N PHE A 82 14.49 2.96 -10.03
CA PHE A 82 15.08 2.88 -8.69
C PHE A 82 15.24 1.43 -8.26
N GLU A 83 16.28 1.13 -7.50
CA GLU A 83 16.57 -0.22 -7.01
C GLU A 83 15.91 -0.50 -5.65
N THR A 84 16.03 0.45 -4.71
CA THR A 84 15.63 0.27 -3.32
C THR A 84 14.41 1.11 -2.94
N SER A 85 13.52 0.50 -2.14
CA SER A 85 12.33 1.16 -1.63
C SER A 85 12.14 0.94 -0.14
N LEU A 86 11.47 1.91 0.47
CA LEU A 86 11.11 1.97 1.88
C LEU A 86 9.58 2.19 1.96
N ASN A 87 8.87 1.26 2.59
CA ASN A 87 7.40 1.33 2.71
C ASN A 87 7.00 1.07 4.17
N PRO A 88 6.66 2.12 4.94
CA PRO A 88 6.17 1.99 6.33
C PRO A 88 4.79 1.34 6.44
N TYR A 89 4.03 1.37 5.35
CA TYR A 89 2.67 0.84 5.26
C TYR A 89 2.52 -0.12 4.07
N ARG A 90 1.53 -1.00 4.12
CA ARG A 90 1.01 -1.76 2.96
C ARG A 90 -0.48 -1.50 2.84
N GLY A 91 -0.95 -1.28 1.62
CA GLY A 91 -2.29 -0.76 1.37
C GLY A 91 -2.29 0.77 1.40
N CYS A 92 -3.38 1.39 0.95
CA CYS A 92 -3.44 2.84 0.91
C CYS A 92 -4.86 3.37 1.12
N GLU A 93 -5.05 4.18 2.16
CA GLU A 93 -6.31 4.86 2.46
C GLU A 93 -6.75 5.87 1.38
N HIS A 94 -5.89 6.25 0.43
CA HIS A 94 -6.30 7.06 -0.73
C HIS A 94 -7.27 6.31 -1.64
N GLY A 95 -7.20 4.98 -1.70
CA GLY A 95 -8.16 4.16 -2.44
C GLY A 95 -8.22 4.40 -3.95
N CYS A 96 -7.18 4.94 -4.57
CA CYS A 96 -7.19 5.21 -6.02
C CYS A 96 -7.50 3.93 -6.81
N ILE A 97 -8.57 3.94 -7.61
CA ILE A 97 -9.04 2.74 -8.32
C ILE A 97 -7.99 2.22 -9.32
N TYR A 98 -7.24 3.13 -9.95
CA TYR A 98 -6.18 2.85 -10.91
C TYR A 98 -4.83 2.49 -10.27
N CYS A 99 -4.77 2.28 -8.94
CA CYS A 99 -3.51 2.02 -8.26
C CYS A 99 -2.93 0.64 -8.63
N TYR A 100 -1.74 0.63 -9.24
CA TYR A 100 -1.05 -0.60 -9.63
C TYR A 100 -0.63 -1.47 -8.43
N ALA A 101 -0.57 -0.92 -7.21
CA ALA A 101 -0.17 -1.65 -6.02
C ALA A 101 -1.29 -2.53 -5.44
N ARG A 102 -2.53 -2.38 -5.91
CA ARG A 102 -3.69 -3.16 -5.44
C ARG A 102 -3.47 -4.68 -5.41
N PRO A 103 -2.91 -5.32 -6.44
CA PRO A 103 -2.63 -6.76 -6.43
C PRO A 103 -1.65 -7.21 -5.34
N THR A 104 -0.86 -6.30 -4.76
CA THR A 104 0.10 -6.67 -3.70
C THR A 104 -0.58 -7.11 -2.40
N HIS A 105 -1.85 -6.74 -2.21
CA HIS A 105 -2.69 -7.18 -1.09
C HIS A 105 -3.12 -8.63 -1.21
N GLU A 106 -3.15 -9.20 -2.42
CA GLU A 106 -3.50 -10.60 -2.60
C GLU A 106 -2.45 -11.53 -1.98
N TYR A 107 -1.17 -11.13 -1.95
CA TYR A 107 -0.12 -11.87 -1.22
C TYR A 107 -0.30 -11.87 0.31
N LEU A 108 -1.24 -11.09 0.84
CA LEU A 108 -1.59 -11.05 2.25
C LEU A 108 -2.89 -11.82 2.55
N GLY A 109 -3.48 -12.50 1.56
CA GLY A 109 -4.78 -13.14 1.71
C GLY A 109 -5.97 -12.16 1.60
N PHE A 110 -5.74 -10.91 1.20
CA PHE A 110 -6.78 -9.88 1.08
C PHE A 110 -7.23 -9.65 -0.37
N SER A 111 -8.39 -9.03 -0.55
CA SER A 111 -8.85 -8.59 -1.86
C SER A 111 -8.00 -7.43 -2.42
N ALA A 112 -7.76 -7.41 -3.73
CA ALA A 112 -7.18 -6.26 -4.43
C ALA A 112 -8.14 -5.06 -4.54
N GLY A 113 -9.43 -5.24 -4.24
CA GLY A 113 -10.45 -4.20 -4.25
C GLY A 113 -10.51 -3.45 -2.92
N LEU A 114 -11.59 -3.66 -2.17
CA LEU A 114 -11.87 -2.91 -0.93
C LEU A 114 -10.85 -3.13 0.17
N ASP A 115 -10.28 -4.33 0.31
CA ASP A 115 -9.34 -4.59 1.39
C ASP A 115 -8.05 -3.77 1.24
N PHE A 116 -7.61 -3.45 0.01
CA PHE A 116 -6.43 -2.61 -0.20
C PHE A 116 -6.54 -1.23 0.44
N GLU A 117 -7.73 -0.65 0.45
CA GLU A 117 -7.99 0.69 0.99
C GLU A 117 -8.53 0.66 2.42
N SER A 118 -9.13 -0.45 2.85
CA SER A 118 -9.73 -0.58 4.19
C SER A 118 -8.87 -1.37 5.18
N LYS A 119 -7.94 -2.23 4.74
CA LYS A 119 -7.08 -3.04 5.61
C LYS A 119 -5.62 -2.64 5.43
N ILE A 120 -5.15 -1.76 6.29
CA ILE A 120 -3.80 -1.19 6.20
C ILE A 120 -2.86 -1.96 7.12
N ILE A 121 -1.77 -2.47 6.56
CA ILE A 121 -0.73 -3.13 7.33
C ILE A 121 0.30 -2.07 7.70
N VAL A 122 0.56 -1.90 8.98
CA VAL A 122 1.41 -0.88 9.56
C VAL A 122 2.69 -1.53 10.05
N LYS A 123 3.86 -0.95 9.76
CA LYS A 123 5.15 -1.38 10.32
C LYS A 123 5.62 -0.39 11.39
N PRO A 124 5.19 -0.50 12.67
CA PRO A 124 5.57 0.47 13.70
C PRO A 124 7.08 0.56 13.90
N ASN A 125 7.77 -0.58 13.73
CA ASN A 125 9.21 -0.69 13.96
C ASN A 125 10.06 -0.24 12.75
N ALA A 126 9.45 0.39 11.73
CA ALA A 126 10.17 0.76 10.51
C ALA A 126 11.39 1.67 10.76
N PRO A 127 11.35 2.69 11.65
CA PRO A 127 12.52 3.51 11.97
C PRO A 127 13.67 2.72 12.59
N GLU A 128 13.37 1.79 13.50
CA GLU A 128 14.37 0.94 14.15
C GLU A 128 15.02 -0.02 13.16
N LEU A 129 14.21 -0.67 12.32
CA LEU A 129 14.70 -1.55 11.27
C LEU A 129 15.54 -0.79 10.24
N LEU A 130 15.15 0.43 9.91
CA LEU A 130 15.89 1.27 8.97
C LEU A 130 17.25 1.65 9.54
N ARG A 131 17.30 2.09 10.80
CA ARG A 131 18.55 2.42 11.49
C ARG A 131 19.50 1.24 11.51
N ALA A 132 19.03 0.06 11.90
CA ALA A 132 19.84 -1.15 11.95
C ALA A 132 20.41 -1.54 10.57
N GLU A 133 19.64 -1.34 9.50
CA GLU A 133 20.11 -1.59 8.13
C GLU A 133 21.18 -0.57 7.72
N LEU A 134 20.98 0.74 7.98
CA LEU A 134 21.93 1.80 7.63
C LEU A 134 23.23 1.75 8.47
N GLU A 135 23.18 1.22 9.69
CA GLU A 135 24.36 0.97 10.54
C GLU A 135 25.18 -0.25 10.09
N SER A 136 24.61 -1.12 9.25
CA SER A 136 25.30 -2.30 8.77
C SER A 136 26.48 -1.92 7.88
N PRO A 137 27.67 -2.54 8.04
CA PRO A 137 28.80 -2.32 7.13
C PRO A 137 28.53 -2.79 5.69
N ARG A 138 27.42 -3.50 5.46
CA ARG A 138 26.96 -3.94 4.13
C ARG A 138 26.14 -2.89 3.41
N TRP A 139 25.64 -1.86 4.13
CA TRP A 139 24.87 -0.80 3.52
C TRP A 139 25.77 0.11 2.70
N HIS A 140 25.41 0.29 1.43
CA HIS A 140 26.04 1.24 0.54
C HIS A 140 25.04 2.37 0.31
N PRO A 141 25.37 3.62 0.67
CA PRO A 141 24.47 4.75 0.51
C PRO A 141 23.93 4.87 -0.91
N GLN A 142 22.61 4.88 -1.02
CA GLN A 142 21.87 4.97 -2.28
C GLN A 142 20.50 5.57 -2.02
N THR A 143 19.87 6.10 -3.07
CA THR A 143 18.56 6.74 -2.96
C THR A 143 17.50 5.71 -2.60
N LEU A 144 16.86 5.91 -1.45
CA LEU A 144 15.70 5.13 -1.04
C LEU A 144 14.41 5.78 -1.55
N VAL A 145 13.62 5.03 -2.31
CA VAL A 145 12.28 5.49 -2.69
C VAL A 145 11.30 5.18 -1.58
N LEU A 146 10.90 6.22 -0.85
CA LEU A 146 9.85 6.17 0.14
C LEU A 146 8.51 6.26 -0.59
N SER A 147 7.67 5.22 -0.44
CA SER A 147 6.34 5.11 -1.07
C SER A 147 6.27 4.54 -2.50
N GLY A 148 6.94 3.42 -2.74
CA GLY A 148 6.83 2.73 -4.04
C GLY A 148 5.53 1.95 -4.25
N VAL A 149 4.74 1.62 -3.21
CA VAL A 149 3.53 0.77 -3.33
C VAL A 149 2.41 1.16 -2.36
N THR A 150 2.51 2.33 -1.73
CA THR A 150 1.59 2.81 -0.70
C THR A 150 1.57 4.34 -0.74
N ASP A 151 1.09 5.00 0.32
CA ASP A 151 1.40 6.39 0.63
C ASP A 151 1.92 6.48 2.09
N PRO A 152 3.05 7.15 2.38
CA PRO A 152 3.67 7.21 3.69
C PRO A 152 2.99 8.25 4.58
N TYR A 153 2.19 9.14 4.00
CA TYR A 153 1.47 10.21 4.66
C TYR A 153 -0.03 9.93 4.66
N GLN A 154 -0.42 8.66 4.81
CA GLN A 154 -1.82 8.28 5.03
C GLN A 154 -2.41 8.98 6.27
N PRO A 155 -3.75 9.12 6.37
CA PRO A 155 -4.41 9.74 7.52
C PRO A 155 -3.90 9.27 8.90
N ILE A 156 -3.57 7.98 9.03
CA ILE A 156 -3.04 7.39 10.26
C ILE A 156 -1.64 7.90 10.65
N GLU A 157 -0.84 8.35 9.69
CA GLU A 157 0.52 8.87 9.92
C GLU A 157 0.53 10.11 10.82
N ARG A 158 -0.60 10.84 10.91
CA ARG A 158 -0.76 11.96 11.88
C ARG A 158 -0.63 11.51 13.33
N LYS A 159 -0.94 10.24 13.62
CA LYS A 159 -0.90 9.66 14.96
C LYS A 159 0.35 8.82 15.17
N LEU A 160 0.74 8.04 14.16
CA LEU A 160 1.81 7.05 14.31
C LEU A 160 3.21 7.63 14.10
N CYS A 161 3.34 8.70 13.29
CA CYS A 161 4.61 9.36 13.02
C CYS A 161 5.74 8.41 12.56
N ILE A 162 5.40 7.30 11.89
CA ILE A 162 6.36 6.27 11.48
C ILE A 162 7.23 6.80 10.34
N THR A 163 6.59 7.45 9.37
CA THR A 163 7.29 8.10 8.26
C THR A 163 8.23 9.18 8.77
N ARG A 164 7.77 10.00 9.72
CA ARG A 164 8.63 10.99 10.38
C ARG A 164 9.85 10.33 11.03
N GLY A 165 9.65 9.28 11.83
CA GLY A 165 10.76 8.55 12.45
C GLY A 165 11.75 7.96 11.43
N CYS A 166 11.26 7.49 10.28
CA CYS A 166 12.13 7.08 9.18
C CYS A 166 12.93 8.26 8.61
N LEU A 167 12.31 9.43 8.44
CA LEU A 167 13.00 10.64 7.97
C LEU A 167 14.05 11.14 8.97
N GLU A 168 13.80 11.07 10.27
CA GLU A 168 14.78 11.40 11.32
C GLU A 168 16.02 10.50 11.20
N VAL A 169 15.82 9.20 10.95
CA VAL A 169 16.92 8.27 10.70
C VAL A 169 17.65 8.63 9.40
N LEU A 170 16.94 8.88 8.30
CA LEU A 170 17.56 9.23 7.02
C LEU A 170 18.37 10.53 7.11
N ALA A 171 17.86 11.55 7.80
CA ALA A 171 18.55 12.81 8.05
C ALA A 171 19.85 12.59 8.84
N LYS A 172 19.79 11.83 9.95
CA LYS A 172 20.96 11.50 10.76
C LYS A 172 22.08 10.82 9.97
N PHE A 173 21.73 9.90 9.08
CA PHE A 173 22.70 9.18 8.23
C PHE A 173 23.02 9.93 6.93
N ARG A 174 22.35 11.05 6.66
CA ARG A 174 22.37 11.79 5.39
C ARG A 174 22.14 10.88 4.17
N ASN A 175 21.33 9.84 4.36
CA ASN A 175 21.05 8.90 3.28
C ASN A 175 19.98 9.50 2.36
N PRO A 176 20.22 9.55 1.04
CA PRO A 176 19.28 10.18 0.11
C PRO A 176 17.93 9.46 0.07
N VAL A 177 16.85 10.23 -0.04
CA VAL A 177 15.47 9.73 -0.10
C VAL A 177 14.65 10.47 -1.16
N ALA A 178 13.90 9.72 -1.95
CA ALA A 178 12.88 10.26 -2.84
C ALA A 178 11.50 9.85 -2.32
N ILE A 179 10.65 10.83 -2.03
CA ILE A 179 9.32 10.64 -1.46
C ILE A 179 8.28 10.78 -2.57
N ILE A 180 7.30 9.87 -2.60
CA ILE A 180 6.11 9.98 -3.46
C ILE A 180 4.89 10.07 -2.56
N THR A 181 4.04 11.08 -2.74
CA THR A 181 2.80 11.20 -1.94
C THR A 181 1.69 11.95 -2.67
N LYS A 182 0.45 11.75 -2.22
CA LYS A 182 -0.74 12.53 -2.58
C LYS A 182 -1.22 13.45 -1.46
N ASN A 183 -0.56 13.42 -0.29
CA ASN A 183 -1.06 14.09 0.90
C ASN A 183 -0.20 15.28 1.29
N ARG A 184 -0.86 16.41 1.56
CA ARG A 184 -0.23 17.63 2.12
C ARG A 184 0.49 17.40 3.45
N LEU A 185 0.21 16.30 4.16
CA LEU A 185 0.83 16.00 5.46
C LEU A 185 2.38 15.95 5.39
N VAL A 186 2.97 15.75 4.21
CA VAL A 186 4.42 15.89 3.99
C VAL A 186 4.98 17.23 4.48
N THR A 187 4.19 18.31 4.48
CA THR A 187 4.65 19.63 4.96
C THR A 187 4.87 19.67 6.48
N ARG A 188 4.35 18.70 7.24
CA ARG A 188 4.61 18.57 8.68
C ARG A 188 6.10 18.38 8.95
N ASP A 189 6.77 17.62 8.09
CA ASP A 189 8.14 17.16 8.29
C ASP A 189 9.15 18.05 7.53
N ILE A 190 8.78 19.30 7.23
CA ILE A 190 9.59 20.26 6.48
C ILE A 190 10.94 20.54 7.15
N ASP A 191 11.01 20.45 8.48
CA ASP A 191 12.24 20.58 9.25
C ASP A 191 13.29 19.54 8.83
N LEU A 192 12.89 18.26 8.76
CA LEU A 192 13.75 17.15 8.34
C LEU A 192 14.06 17.19 6.84
N LEU A 193 13.08 17.60 6.03
CA LEU A 193 13.27 17.76 4.59
C LEU A 193 14.29 18.88 4.30
N CYS A 194 14.25 20.00 5.04
CA CYS A 194 15.23 21.07 4.93
C CYS A 194 16.64 20.61 5.32
N GLU A 195 16.79 19.80 6.38
CA GLU A 195 18.09 19.24 6.78
C GLU A 195 18.68 18.35 5.66
N LEU A 196 17.87 17.44 5.10
CA LEU A 196 18.30 16.60 3.97
C LEU A 196 18.60 17.43 2.72
N ALA A 197 17.83 18.50 2.47
CA ALA A 197 18.01 19.37 1.31
C ALA A 197 19.36 20.11 1.34
N GLN A 198 19.89 20.46 2.53
CA GLN A 198 21.24 21.04 2.66
C GLN A 198 22.34 20.12 2.10
N HIS A 199 22.06 18.82 2.01
CA HIS A 199 22.95 17.80 1.49
C HIS A 199 22.56 17.29 0.09
N ASN A 200 21.59 17.92 -0.58
CA ASN A 200 20.98 17.41 -1.82
C ASN A 200 20.47 15.96 -1.69
N ALA A 201 20.02 15.57 -0.48
CA ALA A 201 19.66 14.21 -0.12
C ALA A 201 18.15 13.97 -0.07
N VAL A 202 17.33 14.87 -0.62
CA VAL A 202 15.87 14.67 -0.66
C VAL A 202 15.24 15.17 -1.95
N ALA A 203 14.24 14.42 -2.42
CA ALA A 203 13.30 14.85 -3.42
C ALA A 203 11.87 14.51 -2.96
N VAL A 204 10.92 15.42 -3.17
CA VAL A 204 9.50 15.20 -2.86
C VAL A 204 8.70 15.31 -4.15
N ASN A 205 8.02 14.22 -4.51
CA ASN A 205 7.17 14.12 -5.68
C ASN A 205 5.71 14.08 -5.22
N VAL A 206 4.93 15.07 -5.63
CA VAL A 206 3.50 15.15 -5.33
C VAL A 206 2.71 14.65 -6.53
N SER A 207 1.92 13.61 -6.33
CA SER A 207 1.04 13.07 -7.36
C SER A 207 -0.22 13.93 -7.49
N VAL A 208 -0.37 14.59 -8.64
CA VAL A 208 -1.58 15.34 -9.01
C VAL A 208 -2.24 14.62 -10.18
N THR A 209 -3.47 14.13 -9.98
CA THR A 209 -4.18 13.32 -10.99
C THR A 209 -4.85 14.18 -12.07
N SER A 210 -5.52 15.24 -11.65
CA SER A 210 -6.16 16.22 -12.53
C SER A 210 -6.13 17.59 -11.86
N LEU A 211 -6.13 18.65 -12.66
CA LEU A 211 -6.38 20.01 -12.18
C LEU A 211 -7.89 20.34 -12.12
N ASP A 212 -8.72 19.49 -12.71
CA ASP A 212 -10.17 19.57 -12.61
C ASP A 212 -10.62 19.02 -11.25
N SER A 213 -11.31 19.86 -10.47
CA SER A 213 -11.79 19.54 -9.14
C SER A 213 -12.81 18.40 -9.11
N ASP A 214 -13.50 18.17 -10.23
CA ASP A 214 -14.55 17.16 -10.34
C ASP A 214 -13.95 15.77 -10.68
N LEU A 215 -12.73 15.73 -11.21
CA LEU A 215 -12.01 14.50 -11.61
C LEU A 215 -10.81 14.15 -10.71
N GLN A 216 -10.51 14.96 -9.70
CA GLN A 216 -9.32 14.78 -8.87
C GLN A 216 -9.36 13.56 -7.91
N ARG A 217 -10.51 12.88 -7.77
CA ARG A 217 -10.74 11.78 -6.82
C ARG A 217 -10.81 10.42 -7.50
#